data_AF-W5R5D8-F1
#
_entry.id   AF-W5R5D8-F1
#
_cell.length_a   1.000
_cell.length_b   1.000
_cell.length_c   1.000
_cell.angle_alpha   90.00
_cell.angle_beta   90.00
_cell.angle_gamma   90.00
#
_symmetry.space_group_name_H-M   'P 1'
#
loop_
_entity.id
_entity.type
_entity.pdbx_description
1 polymer ?
#
loop_
_entity_poly.entity_id
_entity_poly.type
_entity_poly.pdbx_seq_one_letter_code
_entity_poly.pdbx_strand_id
1 'polypeptide(L)'
;MMQKPEDMELFPPEEKGFSYLMLFDDYNKIDLTLLPLEELDNYLKGDKLIKVLIDKDCRIKRDIVPTDIDYHVRKPSAREYDDCCNEFWNVTPYVIKGLCRKEILFAIDHFNQIVRHELLRMISWKVGIETGFKLSVGKNYKFIERYISEDLWEKLLSTYRMDSYENIWEALFLCHQLFRAVSGEVAERLHYAYPEYDRNITKYTRDMYKKYTGKTGCLDSTYAADIEERREQ
;
A
#
# COMPACT_ATOMS: atom_id res chain seq x y z
N MET A 1 -24.87 -10.78 14.84
CA MET A 1 -23.75 -11.75 14.70
C MET A 1 -22.67 -11.40 15.71
N MET A 2 -21.97 -12.37 16.30
CA MET A 2 -20.87 -12.13 17.24
C MET A 2 -19.68 -13.01 16.88
N GLN A 3 -18.50 -12.40 16.77
CA GLN A 3 -17.22 -13.09 16.61
C GLN A 3 -16.39 -12.88 17.89
N LYS A 4 -15.71 -13.95 18.32
CA LYS A 4 -14.79 -13.97 19.46
C LYS A 4 -13.42 -14.42 18.96
N PRO A 5 -12.54 -13.50 18.55
CA PRO A 5 -11.26 -13.84 17.92
C PRO A 5 -10.42 -14.82 18.76
N GLU A 6 -10.42 -14.65 20.08
CA GLU A 6 -9.62 -15.45 21.00
C GLU A 6 -10.18 -16.87 21.25
N ASP A 7 -11.38 -17.16 20.75
CA ASP A 7 -12.07 -18.45 20.82
C ASP A 7 -12.21 -19.09 19.42
N MET A 8 -11.29 -18.74 18.50
CA MET A 8 -11.23 -19.31 17.15
C MET A 8 -10.12 -20.35 17.05
N GLU A 9 -10.36 -21.40 16.27
CA GLU A 9 -9.34 -22.42 15.96
C GLU A 9 -8.46 -22.01 14.76
N LEU A 10 -9.04 -21.28 13.80
CA LEU A 10 -8.35 -20.91 12.56
C LEU A 10 -7.27 -19.85 12.77
N PHE A 11 -7.47 -18.97 13.76
CA PHE A 11 -6.57 -17.87 14.08
C PHE A 11 -6.23 -17.93 15.57
N PRO A 12 -4.94 -17.94 15.95
CA PRO A 12 -4.56 -17.89 17.34
C PRO A 12 -4.96 -16.55 17.97
N PRO A 13 -5.19 -16.51 19.30
CA PRO A 13 -5.42 -15.25 20.01
C PRO A 13 -4.19 -14.34 19.91
N GLU A 14 -4.39 -13.10 19.48
CA GLU A 14 -3.33 -12.07 19.38
C GLU A 14 -3.32 -11.12 20.60
N GLU A 15 -4.48 -10.90 21.21
CA GLU A 15 -4.66 -9.99 22.35
C GLU A 15 -4.52 -10.72 23.68
N LYS A 16 -4.04 -10.01 24.71
CA LYS A 16 -4.05 -10.51 26.09
C LYS A 16 -5.44 -10.52 26.72
N GLY A 17 -6.35 -9.71 26.16
CA GLY A 17 -7.73 -9.60 26.59
C GLY A 17 -8.63 -10.62 25.92
N PHE A 18 -9.93 -10.32 25.96
CA PHE A 18 -10.94 -11.07 25.23
C PHE A 18 -11.84 -10.09 24.48
N SER A 19 -12.00 -10.31 23.18
CA SER A 19 -12.66 -9.39 22.26
C SER A 19 -13.99 -9.95 21.76
N TYR A 20 -14.96 -9.05 21.59
CA TYR A 20 -16.27 -9.31 21.04
C TYR A 20 -16.50 -8.36 19.86
N LEU A 21 -16.48 -8.90 18.64
CA LEU A 21 -16.79 -8.16 17.42
C LEU A 21 -18.27 -8.42 17.09
N MET A 22 -19.12 -7.41 17.29
CA MET A 22 -20.58 -7.56 17.29
C MET A 22 -21.22 -6.73 16.18
N LEU A 23 -22.09 -7.37 15.39
CA LEU A 23 -23.02 -6.71 14.48
C LEU A 23 -24.43 -6.82 15.06
N PHE A 24 -25.02 -5.67 15.40
CA PHE A 24 -26.35 -5.53 15.98
C PHE A 24 -27.44 -5.49 14.90
N ASP A 25 -28.70 -5.67 15.31
CA ASP A 25 -29.85 -5.74 14.39
C ASP A 25 -30.16 -4.42 13.70
N ASP A 26 -29.66 -3.30 14.23
CA ASP A 26 -29.71 -1.97 13.62
C ASP A 26 -28.52 -1.69 12.67
N TYR A 27 -27.72 -2.72 12.37
CA TYR A 27 -26.53 -2.69 11.53
C TYR A 27 -25.33 -1.89 12.10
N ASN A 28 -25.40 -1.45 13.36
CA ASN A 28 -24.20 -0.93 14.02
C ASN A 28 -23.22 -2.07 14.31
N LYS A 29 -21.93 -1.81 14.05
CA LYS A 29 -20.84 -2.71 14.41
C LYS A 29 -20.04 -2.12 15.57
N ILE A 30 -19.87 -2.89 16.64
CA ILE A 30 -19.05 -2.52 17.80
C ILE A 30 -18.04 -3.64 18.06
N ASP A 31 -16.78 -3.24 18.18
CA ASP A 31 -15.70 -4.10 18.61
C ASP A 31 -15.38 -3.75 20.07
N LEU A 32 -15.61 -4.68 20.99
CA LEU A 32 -15.42 -4.50 22.44
C LEU A 32 -14.33 -5.44 22.94
N THR A 33 -13.28 -4.90 23.55
CA THR A 33 -12.23 -5.71 24.18
C THR A 33 -12.27 -5.52 25.69
N LEU A 34 -12.24 -6.64 26.42
CA LEU A 34 -12.07 -6.68 27.86
C LEU A 34 -10.61 -6.96 28.17
N LEU A 35 -9.94 -6.02 28.84
CA LEU A 35 -8.54 -6.14 29.23
C LEU A 35 -8.38 -6.27 30.75
N PRO A 36 -7.39 -7.04 31.23
CA PRO A 36 -6.97 -7.01 32.63
C PRO A 36 -6.52 -5.60 33.03
N LEU A 37 -6.72 -5.22 34.29
CA LEU A 37 -6.30 -3.89 34.77
C LEU A 37 -4.78 -3.70 34.70
N GLU A 38 -4.02 -4.79 34.78
CA GLU A 38 -2.56 -4.82 34.66
C GLU A 38 -2.09 -4.33 33.27
N GLU A 39 -2.94 -4.41 32.25
CA GLU A 39 -2.63 -3.94 30.90
C GLU A 39 -2.96 -2.46 30.65
N LEU A 40 -3.55 -1.76 31.63
CA LEU A 40 -3.98 -0.37 31.46
C LEU A 40 -2.85 0.53 30.95
N ASP A 41 -1.67 0.44 31.57
CA ASP A 41 -0.52 1.28 31.18
C ASP A 41 0.01 0.95 29.78
N ASN A 42 -0.04 -0.32 29.38
CA ASN A 42 0.37 -0.75 28.04
C ASN A 42 -0.65 -0.27 27.00
N TYR A 43 -1.94 -0.45 27.28
CA TYR A 43 -3.02 -0.01 26.41
C TYR A 43 -2.97 1.52 26.17
N LEU A 44 -2.83 2.31 27.24
CA LEU A 44 -2.71 3.77 27.14
C LEU A 44 -1.41 4.26 26.46
N LYS A 45 -0.42 3.39 26.27
CA LYS A 45 0.79 3.68 25.49
C LYS A 45 0.70 3.21 24.04
N GLY A 46 -0.24 2.31 23.73
CA GLY A 46 -0.33 1.61 22.45
C GLY A 46 -0.86 2.50 21.32
N ASP A 47 -2.04 3.09 21.49
CA ASP A 47 -2.68 3.95 20.48
C ASP A 47 -2.93 5.35 21.05
N LYS A 48 -2.63 6.37 20.24
CA LYS A 48 -2.88 7.77 20.60
C LYS A 48 -4.29 8.25 20.30
N LEU A 49 -5.14 7.46 19.64
CA LEU A 49 -6.55 7.78 19.38
C LEU A 49 -7.48 7.49 20.57
N ILE A 50 -6.95 6.97 21.68
CA ILE A 50 -7.74 6.57 22.84
C ILE A 50 -8.43 7.79 23.46
N LYS A 51 -9.75 7.67 23.68
CA LYS A 51 -10.54 8.60 24.48
C LYS A 51 -11.08 7.90 25.72
N VAL A 52 -10.69 8.37 26.90
CA VAL A 52 -11.22 7.84 28.17
C VAL A 52 -12.63 8.38 28.37
N LEU A 53 -13.59 7.47 28.56
CA LEU A 53 -14.98 7.84 28.85
C LEU A 53 -15.28 7.87 30.34
N ILE A 54 -14.70 6.95 31.11
CA ILE A 54 -14.89 6.85 32.56
C ILE A 54 -13.67 6.23 33.23
N ASP A 55 -13.26 6.80 34.38
CA ASP A 55 -12.28 6.24 35.30
C ASP A 55 -12.87 6.29 36.71
N LYS A 56 -13.32 5.13 37.21
CA LYS A 56 -14.08 5.04 38.46
C LYS A 56 -13.20 5.15 39.71
N ASP A 57 -11.92 4.81 39.59
CA ASP A 57 -10.99 4.70 40.72
C ASP A 57 -9.82 5.70 40.61
N CYS A 58 -9.92 6.64 39.67
CA CYS A 58 -8.91 7.66 39.39
C CYS A 58 -7.50 7.05 39.15
N ARG A 59 -7.41 5.95 38.40
CA ARG A 59 -6.14 5.28 38.06
C ARG A 59 -5.32 6.08 37.05
N ILE A 60 -5.97 6.83 36.16
CA ILE A 60 -5.33 7.58 35.09
C ILE A 60 -4.88 8.94 35.64
N LYS A 61 -3.56 9.12 35.80
CA LYS A 61 -2.96 10.32 36.42
C LYS A 61 -2.57 11.41 35.43
N ARG A 62 -2.76 11.19 34.13
CA ARG A 62 -2.40 12.12 33.06
C ARG A 62 -3.60 12.37 32.16
N ASP A 63 -3.63 13.53 31.52
CA ASP A 63 -4.61 13.79 30.49
C ASP A 63 -4.33 12.93 29.24
N ILE A 64 -5.38 12.37 28.65
CA ILE A 64 -5.30 11.52 27.46
C ILE A 64 -6.02 12.26 26.34
N VAL A 65 -5.24 12.92 25.48
CA VAL A 65 -5.75 13.69 24.35
C VAL A 65 -5.62 12.84 23.08
N PRO A 66 -6.73 12.47 22.42
CA PRO A 66 -6.68 11.72 21.17
C PRO A 66 -5.93 12.47 20.05
N THR A 67 -5.01 11.81 19.37
CA THR A 67 -4.30 12.33 18.20
C THR A 67 -4.00 11.21 17.20
N ASP A 68 -4.05 11.54 15.90
CA ASP A 68 -3.78 10.63 14.80
C ASP A 68 -2.32 10.68 14.30
N ILE A 69 -1.44 11.40 15.02
CA ILE A 69 -0.06 11.68 14.62
C ILE A 69 0.76 10.43 14.26
N ASP A 70 0.48 9.29 14.90
CA ASP A 70 1.19 8.03 14.64
C ASP A 70 0.81 7.40 13.29
N TYR A 71 -0.33 7.83 12.73
CA TYR A 71 -0.84 7.38 11.45
C TYR A 71 -0.48 8.32 10.30
N HIS A 72 0.20 9.44 10.59
CA HIS A 72 0.63 10.37 9.56
C HIS A 72 1.65 9.70 8.64
N VAL A 73 1.58 10.02 7.35
CA VAL A 73 2.60 9.58 6.41
C VAL A 73 3.95 10.09 6.91
N ARG A 74 4.91 9.18 7.08
CA ARG A 74 6.27 9.53 7.48
C ARG A 74 7.12 9.79 6.26
N LYS A 75 7.97 10.82 6.34
CA LYS A 75 8.98 11.09 5.32
C LYS A 75 9.92 9.88 5.22
N PRO A 76 10.06 9.25 4.03
CA PRO A 76 10.99 8.15 3.87
C PRO A 76 12.43 8.65 3.97
N SER A 77 13.31 7.83 4.51
CA SER A 77 14.74 7.94 4.26
C SER A 77 15.08 7.53 2.83
N ALA A 78 16.29 7.90 2.36
CA ALA A 78 16.78 7.46 1.05
C ALA A 78 16.80 5.92 0.92
N ARG A 79 17.07 5.22 2.03
CA ARG A 79 17.08 3.76 2.09
C ARG A 79 15.67 3.18 2.00
N GLU A 80 14.71 3.70 2.78
CA GLU A 80 13.31 3.22 2.69
C GLU A 80 12.74 3.45 1.28
N TYR A 81 13.09 4.56 0.64
CA TYR A 81 12.73 4.84 -0.75
C TYR A 81 13.31 3.78 -1.71
N ASP A 82 14.60 3.46 -1.61
CA ASP A 82 15.22 2.42 -2.44
C ASP A 82 14.67 1.02 -2.12
N ASP A 83 14.43 0.69 -0.85
CA ASP A 83 13.83 -0.59 -0.43
C ASP A 83 12.44 -0.77 -1.07
N CYS A 84 11.60 0.27 -1.11
CA CYS A 84 10.30 0.27 -1.78
C CYS A 84 10.41 0.06 -3.30
N CYS A 85 11.35 0.77 -3.95
CA CYS A 85 11.63 0.54 -5.36
C CYS A 85 12.12 -0.88 -5.62
N ASN A 86 13.03 -1.38 -4.77
CA ASN A 86 13.61 -2.70 -4.90
C ASN A 86 12.54 -3.77 -4.81
N GLU A 87 11.68 -3.69 -3.79
CA GLU A 87 10.59 -4.64 -3.59
C GLU A 87 9.61 -4.65 -4.77
N PHE A 88 9.22 -3.46 -5.27
CA PHE A 88 8.35 -3.32 -6.44
C PHE A 88 8.93 -4.04 -7.67
N TRP A 89 10.17 -3.72 -8.03
CA TRP A 89 10.80 -4.24 -9.24
C TRP A 89 11.27 -5.69 -9.10
N ASN A 90 11.67 -6.12 -7.90
CA ASN A 90 12.14 -7.48 -7.64
C ASN A 90 11.01 -8.52 -7.61
N VAL A 91 9.80 -8.13 -7.16
CA VAL A 91 8.63 -9.02 -7.14
C VAL A 91 7.85 -9.02 -8.47
N THR A 92 7.99 -7.97 -9.29
CA THR A 92 7.43 -7.91 -10.65
C THR A 92 7.70 -9.20 -11.48
N PRO A 93 8.92 -9.76 -11.52
CA PRO A 93 9.19 -11.07 -12.14
C PRO A 93 8.30 -12.23 -11.68
N TYR A 94 7.78 -12.22 -10.45
CA TYR A 94 6.90 -13.29 -9.96
C TYR A 94 5.51 -13.18 -10.59
N VAL A 95 4.97 -11.96 -10.69
CA VAL A 95 3.74 -11.68 -11.45
C VAL A 95 3.90 -12.16 -12.89
N ILE A 96 4.99 -11.76 -13.55
CA ILE A 96 5.30 -12.14 -14.93
C ILE A 96 5.40 -13.65 -15.09
N LYS A 97 6.15 -14.33 -14.21
CA LYS A 97 6.27 -15.80 -14.24
C LYS A 97 4.91 -16.47 -14.09
N GLY A 98 4.07 -16.00 -13.17
CA GLY A 98 2.71 -16.52 -13.01
C GLY A 98 1.88 -16.37 -14.28
N LEU A 99 1.91 -15.19 -14.93
CA LEU A 99 1.22 -14.96 -16.20
C LEU A 99 1.73 -15.88 -17.33
N CYS A 100 3.05 -16.03 -17.46
CA CYS A 100 3.68 -16.90 -18.46
C CYS A 100 3.36 -18.38 -18.23
N ARG A 101 3.23 -18.82 -16.97
CA ARG A 101 2.92 -20.21 -16.57
C ARG A 101 1.43 -20.51 -16.49
N LYS A 102 0.58 -19.53 -16.78
CA LYS A 102 -0.88 -19.65 -16.61
C LYS A 102 -1.32 -19.89 -15.17
N GLU A 103 -0.59 -19.33 -14.19
CA GLU A 103 -0.90 -19.36 -12.76
C GLU A 103 -1.55 -18.02 -12.33
N ILE A 104 -2.81 -17.77 -12.74
CA ILE A 104 -3.42 -16.44 -12.62
C ILE A 104 -3.56 -15.95 -11.17
N LEU A 105 -3.96 -16.84 -10.25
CA LEU A 105 -4.13 -16.49 -8.84
C LEU A 105 -2.79 -16.14 -8.18
N PHE A 106 -1.72 -16.87 -8.51
CA PHE A 106 -0.36 -16.57 -8.05
C PHE A 106 0.10 -15.19 -8.52
N ALA A 107 -0.17 -14.85 -9.79
CA ALA A 107 0.16 -13.55 -10.35
C ALA A 107 -0.63 -12.41 -9.68
N ILE A 108 -1.95 -12.58 -9.54
CA ILE A 108 -2.84 -11.61 -8.89
C ILE A 108 -2.41 -11.38 -7.44
N ASP A 109 -2.05 -12.44 -6.71
CA ASP A 109 -1.67 -12.33 -5.30
C ASP A 109 -0.40 -11.50 -5.12
N HIS A 110 0.68 -11.81 -5.86
CA HIS A 110 1.91 -11.03 -5.83
C HIS A 110 1.71 -9.58 -6.31
N PHE A 111 0.84 -9.38 -7.31
CA PHE A 111 0.52 -8.05 -7.77
C PHE A 111 -0.19 -7.26 -6.65
N ASN A 112 -1.26 -7.81 -6.08
CA ASN A 112 -2.08 -7.12 -5.09
C ASN A 112 -1.34 -6.86 -3.78
N GLN A 113 -0.67 -7.89 -3.26
CA GLN A 113 -0.07 -7.84 -1.93
C GLN A 113 1.25 -7.08 -1.91
N ILE A 114 1.98 -7.04 -3.03
CA ILE A 114 3.34 -6.47 -3.07
C ILE A 114 3.45 -5.36 -4.11
N VAL A 115 3.34 -5.67 -5.41
CA VAL A 115 3.63 -4.69 -6.48
C VAL A 115 2.73 -3.45 -6.38
N ARG A 116 1.41 -3.62 -6.27
CA ARG A 116 0.48 -2.49 -6.11
C ARG A 116 0.60 -1.86 -4.72
N HIS A 117 0.94 -2.65 -3.70
CA HIS A 117 1.15 -2.12 -2.35
C HIS A 117 2.31 -1.12 -2.31
N GLU A 118 3.42 -1.43 -2.98
CA GLU A 118 4.56 -0.51 -3.09
C GLU A 118 4.23 0.72 -3.96
N LEU A 119 3.41 0.59 -5.00
CA LEU A 119 2.86 1.76 -5.71
C LEU A 119 2.06 2.67 -4.78
N LEU A 120 1.14 2.11 -3.98
CA LEU A 120 0.34 2.88 -3.03
C LEU A 120 1.21 3.54 -1.96
N ARG A 121 2.25 2.85 -1.48
CA ARG A 121 3.27 3.42 -0.58
C ARG A 121 3.97 4.62 -1.22
N MET A 122 4.44 4.48 -2.46
CA MET A 122 5.12 5.55 -3.20
C MET A 122 4.19 6.77 -3.41
N ILE A 123 2.93 6.54 -3.80
CA ILE A 123 1.91 7.60 -3.90
C ILE A 123 1.67 8.25 -2.54
N SER A 124 1.63 7.48 -1.45
CA SER A 124 1.47 8.04 -0.11
C SER A 124 2.61 8.97 0.27
N TRP A 125 3.86 8.66 -0.11
CA TRP A 125 4.99 9.55 0.11
C TRP A 125 4.90 10.82 -0.74
N LYS A 126 4.45 10.73 -1.99
CA LYS A 126 4.15 11.92 -2.80
C LYS A 126 3.14 12.82 -2.10
N VAL A 127 2.03 12.27 -1.62
CA VAL A 127 1.02 13.00 -0.82
C VAL A 127 1.65 13.59 0.43
N GLY A 128 2.51 12.84 1.12
CA GLY A 128 3.25 13.32 2.28
C GLY A 128 4.13 14.54 1.97
N ILE A 129 4.84 14.54 0.84
CA ILE A 129 5.64 15.68 0.38
C ILE A 129 4.76 16.91 0.13
N GLU A 130 3.63 16.74 -0.55
CA GLU A 130 2.71 17.83 -0.90
C GLU A 130 1.99 18.44 0.33
N THR A 131 1.78 17.63 1.35
CA THR A 131 1.04 18.01 2.58
C THR A 131 1.96 18.30 3.76
N GLY A 132 3.28 18.19 3.57
CA GLY A 132 4.27 18.38 4.62
C GLY A 132 4.25 17.31 5.71
N PHE A 133 3.78 16.10 5.40
CA PHE A 133 3.73 14.92 6.28
C PHE A 133 2.86 15.12 7.54
N LYS A 134 1.74 15.84 7.39
CA LYS A 134 0.84 16.24 8.50
C LYS A 134 -0.52 15.53 8.50
N LEU A 135 -0.67 14.46 7.72
CA LEU A 135 -1.92 13.73 7.63
C LEU A 135 -1.72 12.24 7.38
N SER A 136 -2.75 11.46 7.69
CA SER A 136 -2.85 10.05 7.34
C SER A 136 -3.62 9.84 6.04
N VAL A 137 -3.13 8.94 5.19
CA VAL A 137 -3.90 8.42 4.03
C VAL A 137 -4.89 7.29 4.42
N GLY A 138 -5.00 7.02 5.72
CA GLY A 138 -5.89 6.01 6.30
C GLY A 138 -5.38 4.58 6.15
N LYS A 139 -5.89 3.70 7.02
CA LYS A 139 -5.63 2.24 6.94
C LYS A 139 -6.01 1.72 5.54
N ASN A 140 -5.12 0.93 4.94
CA ASN A 140 -5.26 0.43 3.57
C ASN A 140 -5.50 1.55 2.52
N TYR A 141 -4.90 2.74 2.73
CA TYR A 141 -4.96 3.87 1.78
C TYR A 141 -6.38 4.38 1.48
N LYS A 142 -7.35 4.12 2.36
CA LYS A 142 -8.77 4.43 2.14
C LYS A 142 -9.09 5.92 1.90
N PHE A 143 -8.15 6.83 2.17
CA PHE A 143 -8.31 8.27 1.94
C PHE A 143 -7.41 8.82 0.83
N ILE A 144 -6.64 7.99 0.15
CA ILE A 144 -5.62 8.44 -0.82
C ILE A 144 -6.22 9.24 -1.99
N GLU A 145 -7.42 8.86 -2.45
CA GLU A 145 -8.19 9.54 -3.51
C GLU A 145 -8.39 11.04 -3.22
N ARG A 146 -8.52 11.41 -1.94
CA ARG A 146 -8.77 12.81 -1.53
C ARG A 146 -7.57 13.73 -1.77
N TYR A 147 -6.39 13.16 -2.01
CA TYR A 147 -5.12 13.87 -2.03
C TYR A 147 -4.35 13.77 -3.34
N ILE A 148 -4.86 13.01 -4.31
CA ILE A 148 -4.24 12.84 -5.63
C ILE A 148 -5.12 13.43 -6.72
N SER A 149 -4.55 13.67 -7.90
CA SER A 149 -5.33 14.13 -9.04
C SER A 149 -6.31 13.05 -9.53
N GLU A 150 -7.40 13.48 -10.15
CA GLU A 150 -8.39 12.60 -10.78
C GLU A 150 -7.73 11.67 -11.81
N ASP A 151 -6.85 12.20 -12.67
CA ASP A 151 -6.08 11.40 -13.64
C ASP A 151 -5.22 10.30 -12.98
N LEU A 152 -4.54 10.61 -11.87
CA LEU A 152 -3.75 9.61 -11.15
C LEU A 152 -4.64 8.56 -10.50
N TRP A 153 -5.79 8.96 -9.97
CA TRP A 153 -6.77 8.06 -9.38
C TRP A 153 -7.38 7.10 -10.41
N GLU A 154 -7.81 7.60 -11.56
CA GLU A 154 -8.38 6.79 -12.65
C GLU A 154 -7.38 5.76 -13.18
N LYS A 155 -6.11 6.16 -13.35
CA LYS A 155 -5.04 5.24 -13.75
C LYS A 155 -4.76 4.21 -12.66
N LEU A 156 -4.72 4.61 -11.39
CA LEU A 156 -4.57 3.68 -10.27
C LEU A 156 -5.70 2.65 -10.23
N LEU A 157 -6.96 3.08 -10.37
CA LEU A 157 -8.13 2.18 -10.43
C LEU A 157 -8.06 1.25 -11.63
N SER A 158 -7.58 1.72 -12.77
CA SER A 158 -7.40 0.89 -13.97
C SER A 158 -6.41 -0.26 -13.76
N THR A 159 -5.49 -0.17 -12.78
CA THR A 159 -4.62 -1.29 -12.40
C THR A 159 -5.33 -2.46 -11.69
N TYR A 160 -6.62 -2.33 -11.34
CA TYR A 160 -7.40 -3.39 -10.67
C TYR A 160 -8.14 -4.32 -11.63
N ARG A 161 -8.09 -4.08 -12.95
CA ARG A 161 -8.65 -4.99 -13.96
C ARG A 161 -7.84 -6.28 -14.00
N MET A 162 -8.36 -7.35 -13.39
CA MET A 162 -7.63 -8.61 -13.17
C MET A 162 -8.47 -9.87 -13.50
N ASP A 163 -9.53 -9.71 -14.28
CA ASP A 163 -10.48 -10.75 -14.69
C ASP A 163 -10.02 -11.58 -15.89
N SER A 164 -8.85 -11.30 -16.46
CA SER A 164 -8.22 -12.08 -17.53
C SER A 164 -6.70 -11.91 -17.54
N TYR A 165 -5.97 -12.81 -18.21
CA TYR A 165 -4.52 -12.68 -18.35
C TYR A 165 -4.14 -11.40 -19.11
N GLU A 166 -4.88 -11.05 -20.14
CA GLU A 166 -4.69 -9.84 -20.94
C GLU A 166 -4.84 -8.59 -20.07
N ASN A 167 -5.90 -8.54 -19.25
CA ASN A 167 -6.16 -7.43 -18.36
C ASN A 167 -5.06 -7.28 -17.29
N ILE A 168 -4.54 -8.39 -16.75
CA ILE A 168 -3.44 -8.32 -15.76
C ILE A 168 -2.14 -7.83 -16.41
N TRP A 169 -1.86 -8.22 -17.66
CA TRP A 169 -0.72 -7.67 -18.39
C TRP A 169 -0.85 -6.16 -18.59
N GLU A 170 -2.01 -5.69 -19.05
CA GLU A 170 -2.29 -4.25 -19.20
C GLU A 170 -2.16 -3.51 -17.86
N ALA A 171 -2.74 -4.06 -16.80
CA ALA A 171 -2.65 -3.51 -15.46
C ALA A 171 -1.19 -3.43 -14.97
N LEU A 172 -0.36 -4.45 -15.23
CA LEU A 172 1.04 -4.49 -14.83
C LEU A 172 1.85 -3.41 -15.55
N PHE A 173 1.66 -3.25 -16.86
CA PHE A 173 2.33 -2.19 -17.62
C PHE A 173 1.92 -0.79 -17.14
N LEU A 174 0.63 -0.58 -16.88
CA LEU A 174 0.14 0.68 -16.32
C LEU A 174 0.74 0.92 -14.92
N CYS A 175 0.80 -0.11 -14.08
CA CYS A 175 1.40 -0.04 -12.76
C CYS A 175 2.89 0.35 -12.84
N HIS A 176 3.65 -0.20 -13.80
CA HIS A 176 5.04 0.23 -14.05
C HIS A 176 5.13 1.70 -14.44
N GLN A 177 4.28 2.18 -15.35
CA GLN A 177 4.26 3.58 -15.77
C GLN A 177 3.98 4.51 -14.60
N LEU A 178 2.95 4.21 -13.81
CA LEU A 178 2.61 4.96 -12.61
C LEU A 178 3.74 4.95 -11.59
N PHE A 179 4.33 3.78 -11.33
CA PHE A 179 5.42 3.67 -10.37
C PHE A 179 6.61 4.52 -10.79
N ARG A 180 7.05 4.47 -12.05
CA ARG A 180 8.14 5.32 -12.56
C ARG A 180 7.85 6.80 -12.40
N ALA A 181 6.64 7.24 -12.78
CA ALA A 181 6.27 8.65 -12.70
C ALA A 181 6.31 9.15 -11.25
N VAL A 182 5.66 8.43 -10.34
CA VAL A 182 5.56 8.85 -8.94
C VAL A 182 6.89 8.71 -8.20
N SER A 183 7.61 7.60 -8.39
CA SER A 183 8.91 7.40 -7.73
C SER A 183 9.97 8.37 -8.26
N GLY A 184 9.96 8.70 -9.56
CA GLY A 184 10.80 9.74 -10.14
C GLY A 184 10.56 11.12 -9.51
N GLU A 185 9.29 11.51 -9.36
CA GLU A 185 8.93 12.76 -8.68
C GLU A 185 9.36 12.77 -7.21
N VAL A 186 9.14 11.68 -6.47
CA VAL A 186 9.57 11.56 -5.07
C VAL A 186 11.09 11.65 -4.96
N ALA A 187 11.83 10.98 -5.84
CA ALA A 187 13.30 11.04 -5.88
C ALA A 187 13.79 12.47 -6.13
N GLU A 188 13.21 13.17 -7.10
CA GLU A 188 13.56 14.57 -7.40
C GLU A 188 13.29 15.49 -6.21
N ARG A 189 12.08 15.41 -5.64
CA ARG A 189 11.62 16.28 -4.54
C ARG A 189 12.35 16.04 -3.22
N LEU A 190 12.87 14.84 -3.00
CA LEU A 190 13.63 14.48 -1.80
C LEU A 190 15.15 14.41 -2.02
N HIS A 191 15.61 14.65 -3.25
CA HIS A 191 17.01 14.55 -3.67
C HIS A 191 17.61 13.15 -3.45
N TYR A 192 16.86 12.11 -3.83
CA TYR A 192 17.30 10.71 -3.81
C TYR A 192 17.69 10.24 -5.21
N ALA A 193 18.53 9.21 -5.27
CA ALA A 193 18.92 8.59 -6.53
C ALA A 193 17.80 7.66 -7.03
N TYR A 194 17.43 7.78 -8.29
CA TYR A 194 16.52 6.84 -8.93
C TYR A 194 17.24 5.53 -9.27
N PRO A 195 16.67 4.35 -8.98
CA PRO A 195 17.36 3.07 -9.16
C PRO A 195 17.46 2.61 -10.62
N GLU A 196 18.57 1.96 -10.97
CA GLU A 196 18.83 1.46 -12.33
C GLU A 196 18.08 0.15 -12.65
N TYR A 197 17.60 -0.61 -11.66
CA TYR A 197 17.02 -1.94 -11.90
C TYR A 197 15.67 -1.91 -12.64
N ASP A 198 14.96 -0.78 -12.67
CA ASP A 198 13.77 -0.55 -13.52
C ASP A 198 14.03 -0.96 -14.98
N ARG A 199 15.13 -0.48 -15.57
CA ARG A 199 15.46 -0.72 -16.98
C ARG A 199 15.54 -2.22 -17.29
N ASN A 200 16.18 -2.98 -16.41
CA ASN A 200 16.38 -4.41 -16.57
C ASN A 200 15.05 -5.18 -16.47
N ILE A 201 14.23 -4.85 -15.47
CA ILE A 201 12.94 -5.50 -15.27
C ILE A 201 11.94 -5.10 -16.36
N THR A 202 11.95 -3.85 -16.81
CA THR A 202 11.14 -3.38 -17.94
C THR A 202 11.50 -4.13 -19.23
N LYS A 203 12.80 -4.32 -19.51
CA LYS A 203 13.25 -5.14 -20.65
C LYS A 203 12.75 -6.57 -20.53
N TYR A 204 12.98 -7.22 -19.38
CA TYR A 204 12.52 -8.58 -19.12
C TYR A 204 11.00 -8.74 -19.30
N THR A 205 10.22 -7.79 -18.78
CA THR A 205 8.75 -7.78 -18.89
C THR A 205 8.31 -7.77 -20.35
N ARG A 206 8.90 -6.89 -21.17
CA ARG A 206 8.56 -6.79 -22.60
C ARG A 206 8.94 -8.05 -23.36
N ASP A 207 10.12 -8.62 -23.09
CA ASP A 207 10.58 -9.85 -23.73
C ASP A 207 9.68 -11.04 -23.41
N MET A 208 9.25 -11.18 -22.14
CA MET A 208 8.31 -12.21 -21.72
C MET A 208 6.92 -12.00 -22.31
N TYR A 209 6.40 -10.78 -22.26
CA TYR A 209 5.10 -10.47 -22.87
C TYR A 209 5.07 -10.82 -24.36
N LYS A 210 6.08 -10.39 -25.12
CA LYS A 210 6.20 -10.69 -26.55
C LYS A 210 6.28 -12.19 -26.80
N LYS A 211 7.10 -12.90 -26.03
CA LYS A 211 7.29 -14.35 -26.17
C LYS A 211 5.99 -15.14 -25.93
N TYR A 212 5.19 -14.77 -24.93
CA TYR A 212 4.05 -15.58 -24.49
C TYR A 212 2.69 -15.11 -25.03
N THR A 213 2.59 -13.89 -25.56
CA THR A 213 1.33 -13.38 -26.16
C THR A 213 1.40 -13.21 -27.67
N GLY A 214 2.61 -13.20 -28.26
CA GLY A 214 2.82 -12.85 -29.66
C GLY A 214 2.57 -11.37 -29.98
N LYS A 215 2.17 -10.57 -28.99
CA LYS A 215 1.92 -9.13 -29.12
C LYS A 215 3.17 -8.35 -28.74
N THR A 216 3.52 -7.34 -29.51
CA THR A 216 4.43 -6.28 -29.04
C THR A 216 3.59 -5.31 -28.21
N GLY A 217 3.90 -5.15 -26.91
CA GLY A 217 3.12 -4.33 -25.99
C GLY A 217 2.84 -2.94 -26.57
N CYS A 218 1.55 -2.59 -26.70
CA CYS A 218 1.12 -1.30 -27.22
C CYS A 218 0.85 -0.36 -26.04
N LEU A 219 1.91 0.10 -25.37
CA LEU A 219 1.83 1.19 -24.39
C LEU A 219 3.07 2.11 -24.39
N ASP A 220 4.08 1.85 -25.24
CA ASP A 220 5.40 2.51 -25.18
C ASP A 220 5.72 3.42 -26.40
N SER A 221 4.80 3.67 -27.34
CA SER A 221 5.13 4.57 -28.47
C SER A 221 5.31 6.03 -28.07
N THR A 222 4.98 6.41 -26.83
CA THR A 222 5.14 7.78 -26.33
C THR A 222 6.29 7.96 -25.34
N TYR A 223 6.85 6.90 -24.75
CA TYR A 223 7.83 7.05 -23.65
C TYR A 223 9.25 6.52 -23.94
N ALA A 224 9.45 5.76 -25.01
CA ALA A 224 10.82 5.45 -25.45
C ALA A 224 11.57 6.72 -25.92
N ALA A 225 10.85 7.77 -26.32
CA ALA A 225 11.41 9.07 -26.71
C ALA A 225 11.90 9.90 -25.51
N ASP A 226 11.16 9.91 -24.39
CA ASP A 226 11.47 10.75 -23.22
C ASP A 226 12.76 10.33 -22.48
N ILE A 227 13.18 9.07 -22.59
CA ILE A 227 14.44 8.60 -22.00
C ILE A 227 15.64 9.00 -22.87
N GLU A 228 15.44 9.17 -24.19
CA GLU A 228 16.47 9.64 -25.10
C GLU A 228 16.65 11.17 -25.01
N GLU A 229 15.57 11.94 -24.89
CA GLU A 229 15.63 13.41 -24.72
C GLU A 229 16.33 13.85 -23.42
N ARG A 230 16.17 13.12 -22.31
CA ARG A 230 16.88 13.41 -21.05
C ARG A 230 18.37 13.06 -21.05
N ARG A 231 18.91 12.48 -22.13
CA ARG A 231 20.36 12.28 -22.33
C ARG A 231 21.02 13.42 -23.10
N GLU A 232 20.23 14.31 -23.71
CA GLU A 232 20.72 15.40 -24.56
C GLU A 232 20.62 16.79 -23.90
N GLN A 233 20.22 16.87 -22.62
CA GLN A 233 20.21 18.08 -21.79
C GLN A 233 21.00 17.87 -20.50
#